data_AF-B1B5S7-F1
#
_entry.id   AF-B1B5S7-F1
#
_cell.length_a   1.000
_cell.length_b   1.000
_cell.length_c   1.000
_cell.angle_alpha   90.00
_cell.angle_beta   90.00
_cell.angle_gamma   90.00
#
_symmetry.space_group_name_H-M   'P 1'
#
loop_
_entity.id
_entity.type
_entity.pdbx_description
1 polymer ?
#
loop_
_entity_poly.entity_id
_entity_poly.type
_entity_poly.pdbx_seq_one_letter_code
_entity_poly.pdbx_strand_id
1 'polypeptide(L)'
;EIISFNIFYELFTICTSIVAEDKKGHLIHGRNMDFGVFLGWNINNDTWVITEQLKPLTVNLDFQRNNKTVFKASSFAGYVGMLTGFKPGLFSLTLNERFSINGGYLGILEWILGKKDAMWIGFLTRTVLENST
;
A
#
# COMPACT_ATOMS: atom_id res chain seq x y z
N GLU A 1 0.24 -3.68 19.02
CA GLU A 1 -0.01 -2.39 18.32
C GLU A 1 0.56 -2.39 16.90
N ILE A 2 1.86 -2.56 16.68
CA ILE A 2 2.48 -2.52 15.33
C ILE A 2 1.94 -3.57 14.36
N ILE A 3 1.65 -4.79 14.83
CA ILE A 3 1.05 -5.84 13.99
C ILE A 3 -0.34 -5.42 13.51
N SER A 4 -1.18 -4.90 14.41
CA SER A 4 -2.51 -4.38 14.08
C SER A 4 -2.45 -3.24 13.08
N PHE A 5 -1.47 -2.34 13.22
CA PHE A 5 -1.23 -1.27 12.26
C PHE A 5 -0.93 -1.81 10.85
N ASN A 6 -0.13 -2.87 10.74
CA ASN A 6 0.15 -3.51 9.45
C ASN A 6 -1.06 -4.24 8.87
N ILE A 7 -1.98 -4.75 9.71
CA ILE A 7 -3.23 -5.37 9.27
C ILE A 7 -4.25 -4.31 8.79
N PHE A 8 -4.30 -3.13 9.42
CA PHE A 8 -5.28 -2.10 9.05
C PHE A 8 -5.14 -1.61 7.60
N TYR A 9 -3.94 -1.64 7.04
CA TYR A 9 -3.72 -1.29 5.64
C TYR A 9 -4.28 -2.30 4.63
N GLU A 10 -4.81 -3.42 5.08
CA GLU A 10 -5.48 -4.43 4.24
C GLU A 10 -7.01 -4.22 4.15
N LEU A 11 -7.60 -3.24 4.88
CA LEU A 11 -9.07 -3.16 5.08
C LEU A 11 -9.71 -1.75 4.99
N PHE A 12 -8.94 -0.66 4.84
CA PHE A 12 -9.47 0.73 4.91
C PHE A 12 -8.83 1.74 3.94
N THR A 13 -8.33 1.28 2.80
CA THR A 13 -7.85 2.13 1.70
C THR A 13 -8.98 2.38 0.69
N ILE A 14 -9.14 3.62 0.26
CA ILE A 14 -9.82 3.98 -0.99
C ILE A 14 -8.74 4.54 -1.91
N CYS A 15 -8.77 4.18 -3.18
CA CYS A 15 -7.60 4.33 -4.03
C CYS A 15 -8.01 4.63 -5.47
N THR A 16 -7.34 5.61 -6.07
CA THR A 16 -7.35 5.83 -7.52
C THR A 16 -5.95 5.58 -8.07
N SER A 17 -5.87 4.83 -9.18
CA SER A 17 -4.62 4.50 -9.87
C SER A 17 -4.85 4.57 -11.37
N ILE A 18 -3.93 5.20 -12.10
CA ILE A 18 -4.01 5.46 -13.53
C ILE A 18 -2.67 5.08 -14.16
N VAL A 19 -2.72 4.25 -15.18
CA VAL A 19 -1.58 4.00 -16.09
C VAL A 19 -1.97 4.54 -17.45
N ALA A 20 -1.16 5.45 -17.99
CA ALA A 20 -1.37 6.07 -19.29
C ALA A 20 -0.11 5.94 -20.14
N GLU A 21 -0.30 5.88 -21.46
CA GLU A 21 0.77 5.86 -22.46
C GLU A 21 0.64 7.07 -23.37
N ASP A 22 1.72 7.82 -23.56
CA ASP A 22 1.73 8.94 -24.51
C ASP A 22 1.89 8.46 -25.96
N LYS A 23 1.76 9.39 -26.93
CA LYS A 23 1.89 9.05 -28.37
C LYS A 23 3.28 8.54 -28.77
N LYS A 24 4.29 8.70 -27.91
CA LYS A 24 5.67 8.25 -28.13
C LYS A 24 5.95 6.92 -27.45
N GLY A 25 4.96 6.31 -26.80
CA GLY A 25 5.09 5.05 -26.06
C GLY A 25 5.64 5.21 -24.64
N HIS A 26 5.64 6.43 -24.08
CA HIS A 26 6.09 6.67 -22.72
C HIS A 26 4.97 6.41 -21.71
N LEU A 27 5.25 5.57 -20.70
CA LEU A 27 4.29 5.22 -19.65
C LEU A 27 4.37 6.19 -18.46
N ILE A 28 3.20 6.66 -18.02
CA ILE A 28 3.01 7.45 -16.80
C ILE A 28 2.08 6.67 -15.87
N HIS A 29 2.53 6.45 -14.64
CA HIS A 29 1.74 5.80 -13.60
C HIS A 29 1.51 6.78 -12.44
N GLY A 30 0.27 7.26 -12.30
CA GLY A 30 -0.14 8.20 -11.26
C GLY A 30 -1.19 7.58 -10.33
N ARG A 31 -1.23 8.02 -9.07
CA ARG A 31 -2.13 7.43 -8.06
C ARG A 31 -2.40 8.39 -6.90
N ASN A 32 -3.62 8.34 -6.33
CA ASN A 32 -3.99 9.00 -5.07
C ASN A 32 -4.28 7.98 -3.97
N MET A 33 -3.61 8.12 -2.81
CA MET A 33 -3.78 7.26 -1.63
C MET A 33 -4.77 7.88 -0.65
N ASP A 34 -5.96 7.29 -0.54
CA ASP A 34 -6.97 7.72 0.43
C ASP A 34 -7.07 6.65 1.53
N PHE A 35 -6.79 7.02 2.79
CA PHE A 35 -6.82 6.06 3.91
C PHE A 35 -7.38 6.69 5.16
N GLY A 36 -8.03 5.89 6.00
CA GLY A 36 -8.55 6.33 7.30
C GLY A 36 -9.93 6.97 7.22
N VAL A 37 -10.60 6.85 6.07
CA VAL A 37 -11.98 7.29 5.88
C VAL A 37 -12.87 6.49 6.84
N PHE A 38 -13.82 7.18 7.50
CA PHE A 38 -14.72 6.62 8.52
C PHE A 38 -14.08 6.20 9.85
N LEU A 39 -12.76 6.33 10.01
CA LEU A 39 -12.07 6.06 11.28
C LEU A 39 -11.94 7.33 12.12
N GLY A 40 -13.10 7.88 12.54
CA GLY A 40 -13.19 9.09 13.36
C GLY A 40 -13.27 10.37 12.54
N TRP A 41 -14.23 11.22 12.91
CA TRP A 41 -14.50 12.50 12.24
C TRP A 41 -14.22 13.67 13.18
N ASN A 42 -13.47 14.66 12.70
CA ASN A 42 -13.21 15.90 13.43
C ASN A 42 -14.14 17.01 12.94
N ILE A 43 -15.15 17.33 13.76
CA ILE A 43 -16.16 18.36 13.44
C ILE A 43 -15.63 19.79 13.42
N ASN A 44 -14.42 20.04 13.94
CA ASN A 44 -13.89 21.41 14.03
C ASN A 44 -13.26 21.86 12.70
N ASN A 45 -12.85 20.93 11.84
CA ASN A 45 -12.14 21.24 10.61
C ASN A 45 -12.55 20.33 9.43
N ASP A 46 -13.62 19.55 9.59
CA ASP A 46 -14.16 18.64 8.58
C ASP A 46 -13.13 17.66 8.00
N THR A 47 -12.36 17.01 8.88
CA THR A 47 -11.34 16.02 8.49
C THR A 47 -11.54 14.66 9.14
N TRP A 48 -11.06 13.62 8.46
CA TRP A 48 -10.93 12.29 9.02
C TRP A 48 -9.69 12.21 9.92
N VAL A 49 -9.87 11.80 11.17
CA VAL A 49 -8.81 11.86 12.20
C VAL A 49 -7.59 11.04 11.79
N ILE A 50 -7.79 9.79 11.38
CA ILE A 50 -6.68 8.91 10.95
C ILE A 50 -6.03 9.43 9.67
N THR A 51 -6.80 9.95 8.72
CA THR A 51 -6.25 10.52 7.48
C THR A 51 -5.28 11.66 7.78
N GLU A 52 -5.64 12.58 8.68
CA GLU A 52 -4.74 13.67 9.08
C GLU A 52 -3.49 13.16 9.80
N GLN A 53 -3.62 12.15 10.66
CA GLN A 53 -2.50 11.57 11.39
C GLN A 53 -1.51 10.82 10.49
N LEU A 54 -1.96 10.31 9.34
CA LEU A 54 -1.08 9.62 8.38
C LEU A 54 -0.25 10.56 7.50
N LYS A 55 -0.72 11.79 7.28
CA LYS A 55 0.03 12.79 6.50
C LYS A 55 1.47 13.00 7.02
N PRO A 56 1.70 13.30 8.32
CA PRO A 56 3.07 13.46 8.84
C PRO A 56 3.87 12.15 8.89
N LEU A 57 3.21 10.99 8.81
CA LEU A 57 3.87 9.69 8.78
C LEU A 57 4.24 9.24 7.36
N THR A 58 3.80 9.97 6.33
CA THR A 58 4.06 9.61 4.93
C THR A 58 5.53 9.88 4.58
N VAL A 59 6.21 8.85 4.07
CA VAL A 59 7.65 8.89 3.74
C VAL A 59 7.93 8.31 2.35
N ASN A 60 8.89 8.91 1.67
CA ASN A 60 9.51 8.35 0.48
C ASN A 60 10.73 7.51 0.88
N LEU A 61 10.82 6.30 0.34
CA LEU A 61 11.82 5.31 0.69
C LEU A 61 12.63 4.91 -0.55
N ASP A 62 13.95 4.97 -0.42
CA ASP A 62 14.90 4.43 -1.40
C ASP A 62 15.52 3.14 -0.83
N PHE A 63 15.03 2.00 -1.30
CA PHE A 63 15.53 0.71 -0.84
C PHE A 63 16.77 0.34 -1.65
N GLN A 64 17.91 0.27 -0.98
CA GLN A 64 19.18 -0.01 -1.63
C GLN A 64 19.76 -1.37 -1.21
N ARG A 65 20.44 -2.01 -2.15
CA ARG A 65 21.26 -3.21 -1.92
C ARG A 65 22.59 -2.98 -2.60
N ASN A 66 23.70 -3.11 -1.87
CA ASN A 66 25.04 -2.79 -2.36
C ASN A 66 25.16 -1.35 -2.93
N ASN A 67 24.60 -0.36 -2.22
CA ASN A 67 24.56 1.06 -2.61
C ASN A 67 23.90 1.35 -3.97
N LYS A 68 23.05 0.44 -4.45
CA LYS A 68 22.25 0.62 -5.66
C LYS A 68 20.77 0.53 -5.31
N THR A 69 19.97 1.48 -5.81
CA THR A 69 18.51 1.43 -5.68
C THR A 69 17.97 0.14 -6.28
N VAL A 70 17.28 -0.63 -5.46
CA VAL A 70 16.50 -1.79 -5.87
C VAL A 70 15.11 -1.32 -6.30
N PHE A 71 14.42 -0.54 -5.47
CA PHE A 71 13.13 0.07 -5.79
C PHE A 71 12.92 1.32 -4.94
N LYS A 72 11.99 2.17 -5.36
CA LYS A 72 11.53 3.33 -4.58
C LYS A 72 10.05 3.18 -4.27
N ALA A 73 9.64 3.69 -3.12
CA ALA A 73 8.25 3.58 -2.67
C ALA A 73 7.81 4.79 -1.86
N SER A 74 6.50 5.00 -1.80
CA SER A 74 5.85 5.89 -0.83
C SER A 74 5.07 5.03 0.15
N SER A 75 5.34 5.19 1.44
CA SER A 75 4.74 4.39 2.52
C SER A 75 4.51 5.23 3.77
N PHE A 76 3.99 4.61 4.84
CA PHE A 76 3.85 5.22 6.15
C PHE A 76 4.92 4.68 7.11
N ALA A 77 5.52 5.55 7.92
CA ALA A 77 6.45 5.13 8.95
C ALA A 77 5.77 4.12 9.91
N GLY A 78 6.37 2.94 10.05
CA GLY A 78 5.81 1.82 10.83
C GLY A 78 5.09 0.74 10.01
N TYR A 79 4.80 1.00 8.73
CA TYR A 79 4.25 0.00 7.80
C TYR A 79 5.35 -0.63 6.94
N VAL A 80 5.48 -1.96 6.96
CA VAL A 80 6.58 -2.66 6.28
C VAL A 80 6.21 -3.20 4.90
N GLY A 81 4.91 -3.29 4.61
CA GLY A 81 4.39 -3.58 3.26
C GLY A 81 4.51 -2.39 2.32
N MET A 82 4.26 -2.60 1.02
CA MET A 82 4.37 -1.54 0.01
C MET A 82 3.06 -1.38 -0.76
N LEU A 83 2.44 -0.21 -0.67
CA LEU A 83 1.20 0.09 -1.39
C LEU A 83 1.45 0.84 -2.71
N THR A 84 2.60 1.51 -2.82
CA THR A 84 2.96 2.34 -3.98
C THR A 84 4.46 2.30 -4.15
N GLY A 85 4.92 1.91 -5.34
CA GLY A 85 6.35 1.92 -5.65
C GLY A 85 6.66 1.62 -7.10
N PHE A 86 7.92 1.77 -7.45
CA PHE A 86 8.42 1.40 -8.77
C PHE A 86 9.87 0.92 -8.68
N LYS A 87 10.21 0.06 -9.64
CA LYS A 87 11.55 -0.44 -9.87
C LYS A 87 12.15 0.31 -11.07
N PRO A 88 13.21 1.12 -10.89
CA PRO A 88 13.71 1.98 -11.95
C PRO A 88 14.03 1.22 -13.24
N GLY A 89 13.40 1.63 -14.34
CA GLY A 89 13.59 1.04 -15.67
C GLY A 89 12.90 -0.30 -15.91
N LEU A 90 12.15 -0.85 -14.94
CA LEU A 90 11.47 -2.14 -15.09
C LEU A 90 9.95 -1.99 -15.04
N PHE A 91 9.36 -1.67 -13.89
CA PHE A 91 7.91 -1.57 -13.72
C PHE A 91 7.52 -0.64 -12.58
N SER A 92 6.23 -0.28 -12.53
CA SER A 92 5.60 0.45 -11.43
C SER A 92 4.38 -0.31 -10.93
N LEU A 93 4.12 -0.24 -9.62
CA LEU A 93 3.08 -1.01 -8.94
C LEU A 93 2.34 -0.13 -7.93
N THR A 94 1.02 -0.18 -8.01
CA THR A 94 0.10 0.44 -7.04
C THR A 94 -0.93 -0.59 -6.61
N LEU A 95 -1.30 -0.54 -5.34
CA LEU A 95 -2.34 -1.40 -4.78
C LEU A 95 -3.60 -0.60 -4.51
N ASN A 96 -4.73 -1.11 -4.98
CA ASN A 96 -6.06 -0.62 -4.63
C ASN A 96 -6.80 -1.73 -3.88
N GLU A 97 -7.49 -1.39 -2.80
CA GLU A 97 -8.35 -2.33 -2.10
C GLU A 97 -9.57 -2.74 -2.93
N ARG A 98 -10.01 -3.97 -2.70
CA ARG A 98 -11.16 -4.57 -3.37
C ARG A 98 -12.09 -5.20 -2.35
N PHE A 99 -13.30 -4.67 -2.27
CA PHE A 99 -14.34 -5.19 -1.38
C PHE A 99 -14.99 -6.46 -1.95
N SER A 100 -15.22 -7.44 -1.08
CA SER A 100 -15.84 -8.73 -1.41
C SER A 100 -16.50 -9.30 -0.15
N ILE A 101 -17.58 -10.06 -0.33
CA ILE A 101 -18.23 -10.81 0.75
C ILE A 101 -17.25 -11.84 1.34
N ASN A 102 -16.47 -12.49 0.46
CA ASN A 102 -15.31 -13.29 0.83
C ASN A 102 -14.05 -12.41 0.80
N GLY A 103 -13.97 -11.46 1.74
CA GLY A 103 -12.88 -10.48 1.83
C GLY A 103 -11.81 -10.83 2.87
N GLY A 104 -11.02 -9.83 3.28
CA GLY A 104 -9.88 -10.01 4.19
C GLY A 104 -10.24 -10.63 5.54
N TYR A 105 -11.44 -10.40 6.08
CA TYR A 105 -11.87 -11.00 7.35
C TYR A 105 -11.88 -12.54 7.34
N LEU A 106 -12.35 -13.15 6.25
CA LEU A 106 -12.32 -14.61 6.11
C LEU A 106 -10.89 -15.13 5.99
N GLY A 107 -10.05 -14.44 5.20
CA GLY A 107 -8.63 -14.79 5.07
C GLY A 107 -7.87 -14.73 6.41
N ILE A 108 -8.15 -13.71 7.24
CA ILE A 108 -7.57 -13.61 8.57
C ILE A 108 -8.04 -14.75 9.48
N LEU A 109 -9.33 -15.12 9.42
CA LEU A 109 -9.87 -16.24 10.18
C LEU A 109 -9.19 -17.56 9.78
N GLU A 110 -9.09 -17.84 8.47
CA GLU A 110 -8.41 -19.04 7.94
C GLU A 110 -6.95 -19.10 8.42
N TRP A 111 -6.24 -17.96 8.38
CA TRP A 111 -4.85 -17.86 8.84
C TRP A 111 -4.70 -18.17 10.33
N ILE A 112 -5.61 -17.64 11.17
CA ILE A 112 -5.65 -17.91 12.61
C ILE A 112 -5.94 -19.40 12.88
N LEU A 113 -6.83 -20.01 12.10
CA LEU A 113 -7.21 -21.43 12.19
C LEU A 113 -6.16 -22.39 11.59
N GLY A 114 -5.03 -21.87 11.11
CA GLY A 114 -3.85 -22.66 10.73
C GLY A 114 -3.64 -22.85 9.23
N LYS A 115 -4.56 -22.37 8.38
CA LYS A 115 -4.39 -22.39 6.93
C LYS A 115 -3.54 -21.19 6.47
N LYS A 116 -2.24 -21.44 6.26
CA LYS A 116 -1.22 -20.40 6.02
C LYS A 116 -0.60 -20.45 4.61
N ASP A 117 -1.40 -20.82 3.62
CA ASP A 117 -1.03 -20.92 2.20
C ASP A 117 -1.16 -19.58 1.43
N ALA A 118 -1.63 -18.53 2.10
CA ALA A 118 -1.79 -17.18 1.54
C ALA A 118 -0.67 -16.20 1.96
N MET A 119 -0.49 -15.14 1.18
CA MET A 119 0.36 -14.00 1.55
C MET A 119 -0.48 -12.76 1.80
N TRP A 120 -0.10 -11.97 2.81
CA TRP A 120 -0.62 -10.63 3.03
C TRP A 120 -0.31 -9.74 1.81
N ILE A 121 -1.28 -8.96 1.35
CA ILE A 121 -1.14 -8.28 0.06
C ILE A 121 -0.02 -7.24 0.10
N GLY A 122 0.10 -6.47 1.20
CA GLY A 122 1.20 -5.52 1.37
C GLY A 122 2.60 -6.16 1.40
N PHE A 123 2.70 -7.42 1.86
CA PHE A 123 3.96 -8.16 1.87
C PHE A 123 4.26 -8.78 0.50
N LEU A 124 3.23 -9.21 -0.22
CA LEU A 124 3.35 -9.69 -1.59
C LEU A 124 3.88 -8.57 -2.50
N THR A 125 3.26 -7.39 -2.47
CA THR A 125 3.69 -6.24 -3.28
C THR A 125 5.10 -5.79 -2.94
N ARG A 126 5.49 -5.81 -1.66
CA ARG A 126 6.87 -5.59 -1.23
C ARG A 126 7.82 -6.62 -1.81
N THR A 127 7.45 -7.90 -1.76
CA THR A 127 8.26 -9.01 -2.30
C THR A 127 8.46 -8.84 -3.81
N VAL A 128 7.41 -8.46 -4.54
CA VAL A 128 7.47 -8.20 -5.99
C VAL A 128 8.40 -7.03 -6.30
N LEU A 129 8.21 -5.87 -5.65
CA LEU A 129 9.06 -4.70 -5.86
C LEU A 129 10.54 -4.99 -5.55
N GLU A 130 10.79 -5.78 -4.51
CA GLU A 130 12.14 -6.09 -4.09
C GLU A 130 12.82 -7.14 -4.99
N ASN A 131 12.11 -8.21 -5.36
CA ASN A 131 12.75 -9.42 -5.92
C ASN A 131 12.38 -9.73 -7.38
N SER A 132 11.30 -9.17 -7.94
CA SER A 132 10.92 -9.45 -9.33
C SER A 132 11.84 -8.74 -10.34
N THR A 133 12.04 -9.37 -11.50
CA THR A 133 12.87 -8.90 -12.62
C THR A 133 12.02 -8.64 -13.85
#